data_AF-A0A4D6DN85-F1
#
_entry.id   AF-A0A4D6DN85-F1
#
_cell.length_a   1.000
_cell.length_b   1.000
_cell.length_c   1.000
_cell.angle_alpha   90.00
_cell.angle_beta   90.00
_cell.angle_gamma   90.00
#
_symmetry.space_group_name_H-M   'P 1'
#
loop_
_entity.id
_entity.type
_entity.pdbx_description
1 polymer ?
#
loop_
_entity_poly.entity_id
_entity_poly.type
_entity_poly.pdbx_seq_one_letter_code
_entity_poly.pdbx_strand_id
1 'polypeptide(L)'
;FFWGGWVSGAIRPGETFSYTHNWPYDPDAGNVPTMPTILWSFLSILVLFAGVMLVLYVYGQMKDLPGDPFNGKNGGTLTTIELERGYEFVRPTQRATYKFFAFAVILFVVQVLAGVLSAEDFVGGGPGTAMVRVFGLTLPFTVVRAWHTILQIYWFFMCWVGYTIFFLPRLAKVPRGQLFLINLLFTICVVVGAGALFGIYFGQMGYLSDTAAYWFGSQGWEFMELGRFWHILMLASFVLWIAIIYRGVRPWITKQNMWSVPAWLFYGSG
;
A
#
# COMPACT_ATOMS: atom_id res chain seq x y z
N PHE A 1 -8.47 15.14 -24.24
CA PHE A 1 -7.73 16.40 -24.00
C PHE A 1 -8.62 17.64 -24.07
N PHE A 2 -9.28 17.95 -25.19
CA PHE A 2 -10.13 19.15 -25.33
C PHE A 2 -11.13 19.36 -24.18
N TRP A 3 -11.92 18.33 -23.84
CA TRP A 3 -12.89 18.41 -22.76
C TRP A 3 -12.25 18.77 -21.40
N GLY A 4 -11.08 18.21 -21.09
CA GLY A 4 -10.37 18.54 -19.85
C GLY A 4 -9.94 20.01 -19.79
N GLY A 5 -9.42 20.54 -20.90
CA GLY A 5 -9.09 21.97 -21.01
C GLY A 5 -10.32 22.87 -20.86
N TRP A 6 -11.44 22.49 -21.48
CA TRP A 6 -12.71 23.21 -21.33
C TRP A 6 -13.19 23.22 -19.88
N VAL A 7 -13.21 22.07 -19.19
CA VAL A 7 -13.63 21.99 -17.77
C VAL A 7 -12.73 22.86 -16.89
N SER A 8 -11.43 22.93 -17.20
CA SER A 8 -10.45 23.73 -16.47
C SER A 8 -10.63 25.24 -16.61
N GLY A 9 -11.18 25.74 -17.72
CA GLY A 9 -11.36 27.17 -17.99
C GLY A 9 -12.81 27.66 -17.95
N ALA A 10 -13.80 26.77 -18.09
CA ALA A 10 -15.20 27.15 -18.11
C ALA A 10 -15.71 27.49 -16.72
N ILE A 11 -16.24 28.70 -16.55
CA ILE A 11 -16.87 29.17 -15.31
C ILE A 11 -18.07 28.29 -14.97
N ARG A 12 -18.14 27.82 -13.72
CA ARG A 12 -19.29 27.05 -13.23
C ARG A 12 -20.53 27.96 -13.17
N PRO A 13 -21.73 27.47 -13.58
CA PRO A 13 -22.96 28.25 -13.48
C PRO A 13 -23.20 28.78 -12.06
N GLY A 14 -23.36 30.09 -11.92
CA GLY A 14 -23.61 30.76 -10.64
C GLY A 14 -22.37 31.06 -9.79
N GLU A 15 -21.17 30.70 -10.26
CA GLU A 15 -19.91 30.94 -9.56
C GLU A 15 -18.98 31.88 -10.34
N THR A 16 -17.87 32.29 -9.73
CA THR A 16 -16.82 33.11 -10.35
C THR A 16 -15.54 32.34 -10.68
N PHE A 17 -15.57 31.02 -10.55
CA PHE A 17 -14.42 30.13 -10.77
C PHE A 17 -14.80 28.92 -11.64
N SER A 18 -13.79 28.27 -12.23
CA SER A 18 -13.99 27.13 -13.13
C SER A 18 -14.40 25.84 -12.41
N TYR A 19 -14.82 24.81 -13.15
CA TYR A 19 -15.20 23.52 -12.56
C TYR A 19 -14.08 22.86 -11.74
N THR A 20 -12.83 23.23 -12.00
CA THR A 20 -11.63 22.76 -11.29
C THR A 20 -11.09 23.79 -10.27
N HIS A 21 -11.88 24.79 -9.89
CA HIS A 21 -11.46 25.89 -9.01
C HIS A 21 -10.23 26.65 -9.56
N ASN A 22 -10.27 27.01 -10.85
CA ASN A 22 -9.22 27.74 -11.57
C ASN A 22 -7.89 26.98 -11.68
N TRP A 23 -7.94 25.64 -11.78
CA TRP A 23 -6.77 24.81 -12.04
C TRP A 23 -6.77 24.29 -13.50
N PRO A 24 -5.62 24.27 -14.20
CA PRO A 24 -4.27 24.65 -13.77
C PRO A 24 -4.06 26.16 -13.75
N TYR A 25 -2.98 26.61 -13.09
CA TYR A 25 -2.56 28.02 -13.12
C TYR A 25 -2.25 28.44 -14.56
N ASP A 26 -3.00 29.42 -15.04
CA ASP A 26 -2.86 29.98 -16.39
C ASP A 26 -3.48 31.39 -16.41
N PRO A 27 -2.66 32.45 -16.27
CA PRO A 27 -3.13 33.83 -16.30
C PRO A 27 -3.85 34.22 -17.60
N ASP A 28 -3.46 33.64 -18.73
CA ASP A 28 -4.04 33.96 -20.04
C ASP A 28 -5.46 33.41 -20.17
N ALA A 29 -5.74 32.28 -19.49
CA ALA A 29 -7.08 31.73 -19.33
C ALA A 29 -7.88 32.35 -18.17
N GLY A 30 -7.30 33.30 -17.42
CA GLY A 30 -7.92 33.89 -16.22
C GLY A 30 -7.86 32.98 -14.98
N ASN A 31 -7.10 31.89 -15.03
CA ASN A 31 -6.97 30.94 -13.94
C ASN A 31 -5.96 31.42 -12.89
N VAL A 32 -6.48 32.04 -11.84
CA VAL A 32 -5.74 32.44 -10.63
C VAL A 32 -6.36 31.83 -9.37
N PRO A 33 -5.59 31.63 -8.28
CA PRO A 33 -6.11 31.07 -7.04
C PRO A 33 -7.31 31.83 -6.50
N THR A 34 -8.37 31.08 -6.15
CA THR A 34 -9.59 31.67 -5.58
C THR A 34 -9.38 32.10 -4.12
N MET A 35 -10.17 33.07 -3.64
CA MET A 35 -10.11 33.50 -2.25
C MET A 35 -10.35 32.34 -1.24
N PRO A 36 -11.31 31.42 -1.46
CA PRO A 36 -11.43 30.23 -0.62
C PRO A 36 -10.17 29.35 -0.58
N THR A 37 -9.46 29.17 -1.70
CA THR A 37 -8.21 28.40 -1.74
C THR A 37 -7.16 28.99 -0.81
N ILE A 38 -7.01 30.32 -0.81
CA ILE A 38 -6.06 31.02 0.05
C ILE A 38 -6.48 30.91 1.53
N LEU A 39 -7.75 31.19 1.83
CA LEU A 39 -8.26 31.17 3.21
C LEU A 39 -8.15 29.79 3.85
N TRP A 40 -8.56 28.72 3.16
CA TRP A 40 -8.47 27.36 3.68
C TRP A 40 -7.03 26.88 3.84
N SER A 41 -6.10 27.37 3.00
CA SER A 41 -4.68 27.08 3.17
C SER A 41 -4.16 27.63 4.50
N PHE A 42 -4.42 28.91 4.80
CA PHE A 42 -4.03 29.51 6.08
C PHE A 42 -4.72 28.85 7.27
N LEU A 43 -6.04 28.61 7.16
CA LEU A 43 -6.80 28.02 8.26
C LEU A 43 -6.35 26.58 8.55
N SER A 44 -5.99 25.80 7.53
CA SER A 44 -5.51 24.42 7.71
C SER A 44 -4.23 24.34 8.55
N ILE A 45 -3.33 25.31 8.41
CA ILE A 45 -2.08 25.39 9.20
C ILE A 45 -2.39 25.68 10.67
N LEU A 46 -3.33 26.59 10.95
CA LEU A 46 -3.76 26.91 12.31
C LEU A 46 -4.43 25.72 12.98
N VAL A 47 -5.30 25.01 12.26
CA VAL A 47 -5.97 23.79 12.74
C VAL A 47 -4.94 22.69 13.01
N LEU A 48 -3.94 22.51 12.14
CA LEU A 48 -2.85 21.56 12.36
C LEU A 48 -2.10 21.87 13.66
N PHE A 49 -1.70 23.13 13.88
CA PHE A 49 -1.02 23.53 15.11
C PHE A 49 -1.89 23.32 16.34
N ALA A 50 -3.17 23.70 16.30
CA ALA A 50 -4.11 23.45 17.38
C ALA A 50 -4.23 21.95 17.71
N GLY A 51 -4.32 21.10 16.67
CA GLY A 51 -4.37 19.65 16.82
C GLY A 51 -3.09 19.08 17.45
N VAL A 52 -1.91 19.49 16.98
CA VAL A 52 -0.62 19.06 17.54
C VAL A 52 -0.50 19.50 19.01
N MET A 53 -0.84 20.75 19.33
CA MET A 53 -0.83 21.24 20.71
C MET A 53 -1.78 20.46 21.61
N LEU A 54 -2.99 20.16 21.15
CA LEU A 54 -3.97 19.37 21.90
C LEU A 54 -3.45 17.95 22.17
N VAL A 55 -2.91 17.28 21.15
CA VAL A 55 -2.35 15.93 21.29
C VAL A 55 -1.19 15.92 22.29
N LEU A 56 -0.27 16.89 22.19
CA LEU A 56 0.87 17.01 23.11
C LEU A 56 0.42 17.33 24.54
N TYR A 57 -0.60 18.19 24.71
CA TYR A 57 -1.18 18.49 26.02
C TYR A 57 -1.81 17.26 26.65
N VAL A 58 -2.67 16.55 25.92
CA VAL A 58 -3.33 15.33 26.40
C VAL A 58 -2.30 14.24 26.72
N TYR A 59 -1.31 14.04 25.85
CA TYR A 59 -0.20 13.12 26.12
C TYR A 59 0.58 13.50 27.39
N GLY A 60 0.87 14.78 27.59
CA GLY A 60 1.51 15.29 28.80
C GLY A 60 0.71 14.99 30.07
N GLN A 61 -0.61 15.20 30.06
CA GLN A 61 -1.48 14.88 31.19
C GLN A 61 -1.59 13.37 31.45
N MET A 62 -1.60 12.54 30.40
CA MET A 62 -1.67 11.08 30.54
C MET A 62 -0.38 10.46 31.06
N LYS A 63 0.78 11.09 30.85
CA LYS A 63 2.07 10.63 31.38
C LYS A 63 2.09 10.60 32.92
N ASP A 64 1.36 11.50 33.56
CA ASP A 64 1.32 11.63 35.03
C ASP A 64 0.28 10.70 35.68
N LEU A 65 -0.48 9.92 34.90
CA LEU A 65 -1.46 8.97 35.44
C LEU A 65 -0.76 7.71 36.00
N PRO A 66 -1.09 7.27 37.24
CA PRO A 66 -0.56 6.04 37.80
C PRO A 66 -1.15 4.82 37.06
N GLY A 67 -0.28 4.05 36.42
CA GLY A 67 -0.67 2.86 35.65
C GLY A 67 0.08 2.73 34.33
N ASP A 68 1.37 3.07 34.30
CA ASP A 68 2.19 2.97 33.11
C ASP A 68 2.17 1.51 32.60
N PRO A 69 1.63 1.23 31.40
CA PRO A 69 1.64 -0.11 30.83
C PRO A 69 3.07 -0.61 30.54
N PHE A 70 4.08 0.26 30.59
CA PHE A 70 5.48 -0.04 30.33
C PHE A 70 6.42 0.09 31.53
N ASN A 71 6.01 0.70 32.66
CA ASN A 71 6.81 0.84 33.90
C ASN A 71 6.23 0.09 35.11
N GLY A 72 5.40 -0.94 34.90
CA GLY A 72 5.02 -1.83 36.00
C GLY A 72 6.25 -2.55 36.58
N LYS A 73 6.29 -2.77 37.90
CA LYS A 73 7.30 -3.63 38.58
C LYS A 73 7.41 -5.07 38.01
N ASN A 74 6.48 -5.46 37.13
CA ASN A 74 6.44 -6.74 36.40
C ASN A 74 6.60 -6.57 34.87
N GLY A 75 6.93 -5.37 34.40
CA GLY A 75 6.98 -4.98 32.99
C GLY A 75 8.30 -5.34 32.35
N GLY A 76 8.46 -6.63 31.99
CA GLY A 76 9.48 -7.01 31.02
C GLY A 76 9.32 -6.15 29.77
N THR A 77 10.43 -5.72 29.17
CA THR A 77 10.42 -5.02 27.89
C THR A 77 9.66 -5.89 26.89
N LEU A 78 8.64 -5.37 26.20
CA LEU A 78 7.91 -6.09 25.15
C LEU A 78 8.79 -6.50 23.95
N THR A 79 10.09 -6.24 24.04
CA THR A 79 11.09 -6.38 22.98
C THR A 79 12.32 -7.22 23.38
N THR A 80 12.37 -7.81 24.58
CA THR A 80 13.56 -8.56 25.01
C THR A 80 13.45 -10.08 24.83
N ILE A 81 14.63 -10.70 24.76
CA ILE A 81 14.96 -12.14 24.76
C ILE A 81 14.13 -13.00 25.72
N GLU A 82 13.50 -12.40 26.74
CA GLU A 82 12.54 -13.05 27.64
C GLU A 82 11.25 -13.53 26.94
N LEU A 83 10.77 -12.83 25.90
CA LEU A 83 9.64 -13.28 25.08
C LEU A 83 10.01 -14.43 24.12
N GLU A 84 11.29 -14.64 23.83
CA GLU A 84 11.78 -15.72 22.96
C GLU A 84 12.25 -16.95 23.75
N ARG A 85 12.47 -16.79 25.06
CA ARG A 85 12.88 -17.85 25.98
C ARG A 85 11.78 -18.93 26.06
N GLY A 86 12.05 -20.12 25.52
CA GLY A 86 11.09 -21.23 25.45
C GLY A 86 10.29 -21.34 24.14
N TYR A 87 10.52 -20.44 23.16
CA TYR A 87 9.89 -20.46 21.83
C TYR A 87 10.84 -20.95 20.72
N GLU A 88 11.71 -21.92 21.04
CA GLU A 88 12.69 -22.49 20.08
C GLU A 88 12.02 -23.16 18.86
N PHE A 89 10.75 -23.51 18.95
CA PHE A 89 10.01 -24.15 17.86
C PHE A 89 9.30 -23.13 16.95
N VAL A 90 9.92 -22.81 15.82
CA VAL A 90 9.26 -22.09 14.72
C VAL A 90 8.16 -22.98 14.13
N ARG A 91 6.90 -22.58 14.29
CA ARG A 91 5.76 -23.38 13.81
C ARG A 91 5.74 -23.45 12.27
N PRO A 92 5.25 -24.53 11.66
CA PRO A 92 5.15 -24.64 10.21
C PRO A 92 4.40 -23.48 9.53
N THR A 93 3.38 -22.93 10.19
CA THR A 93 2.64 -21.75 9.71
C THR A 93 3.47 -20.48 9.72
N GLN A 94 4.39 -20.31 10.68
CA GLN A 94 5.31 -19.18 10.74
C GLN A 94 6.38 -19.31 9.66
N ARG A 95 6.97 -20.51 9.50
CA ARG A 95 7.94 -20.76 8.43
C ARG A 95 7.35 -20.54 7.04
N ALA A 96 6.05 -20.80 6.85
CA ALA A 96 5.37 -20.52 5.58
C ALA A 96 5.34 -19.02 5.21
N THR A 97 5.47 -18.11 6.19
CA THR A 97 5.50 -16.66 5.94
C THR A 97 6.81 -16.17 5.32
N TYR A 98 7.92 -16.92 5.48
CA TYR A 98 9.22 -16.54 4.91
C TYR A 98 9.17 -16.32 3.39
N LYS A 99 8.28 -17.06 2.71
CA LYS A 99 8.05 -16.92 1.28
C LYS A 99 7.50 -15.54 0.90
N PHE A 100 6.62 -14.97 1.74
CA PHE A 100 6.07 -13.63 1.53
C PHE A 100 7.16 -12.57 1.64
N PHE A 101 8.03 -12.67 2.65
CA PHE A 101 9.16 -11.75 2.81
C PHE A 101 10.18 -11.90 1.68
N ALA A 102 10.53 -13.13 1.30
CA ALA A 102 11.43 -13.37 0.18
C ALA A 102 10.88 -12.81 -1.13
N PHE A 103 9.58 -13.02 -1.38
CA PHE A 103 8.91 -12.45 -2.55
C PHE A 103 8.86 -10.92 -2.49
N ALA A 104 8.59 -10.32 -1.33
CA ALA A 104 8.62 -8.87 -1.14
C ALA A 104 10.00 -8.28 -1.45
N VAL A 105 11.09 -8.93 -1.03
CA VAL A 105 12.46 -8.49 -1.35
C VAL A 105 12.70 -8.53 -2.86
N ILE A 106 12.27 -9.57 -3.56
CA ILE A 106 12.38 -9.64 -5.03
C ILE A 106 11.63 -8.48 -5.67
N LEU A 107 10.38 -8.25 -5.28
CA LEU A 107 9.57 -7.16 -5.82
C LEU A 107 10.15 -5.78 -5.50
N PHE A 108 10.72 -5.60 -4.31
CA PHE A 108 11.42 -4.39 -3.92
C PHE A 108 12.63 -4.11 -4.82
N VAL A 109 13.47 -5.12 -5.09
CA VAL A 109 14.59 -4.97 -6.02
C VAL A 109 14.09 -4.59 -7.42
N VAL A 110 13.07 -5.26 -7.93
CA VAL A 110 12.47 -4.93 -9.24
C VAL A 110 11.91 -3.50 -9.24
N GLN A 111 11.27 -3.07 -8.16
CA GLN A 111 10.74 -1.72 -7.99
C GLN A 111 11.84 -0.65 -8.01
N VAL A 112 12.96 -0.88 -7.32
CA VAL A 112 14.10 0.03 -7.32
C VAL A 112 14.72 0.12 -8.71
N LEU A 113 14.90 -1.02 -9.39
CA LEU A 113 15.40 -1.05 -10.78
C LEU A 113 14.47 -0.30 -11.74
N ALA A 114 13.16 -0.50 -11.64
CA ALA A 114 12.18 0.26 -12.42
C ALA A 114 12.26 1.77 -12.13
N GLY A 115 12.53 2.15 -10.87
CA GLY A 115 12.79 3.52 -10.46
C GLY A 115 14.01 4.13 -11.15
N VAL A 116 15.15 3.43 -11.12
CA VAL A 116 16.39 3.84 -11.79
C VAL A 116 16.18 4.01 -13.28
N LEU A 117 15.50 3.05 -13.94
CA LEU A 117 15.20 3.13 -15.37
C LEU A 117 14.28 4.32 -15.70
N SER A 118 13.27 4.59 -14.85
CA SER A 118 12.38 5.74 -15.07
C SER A 118 13.09 7.09 -14.87
N ALA A 119 14.05 7.16 -13.94
CA ALA A 119 14.82 8.37 -13.68
C ALA A 119 15.81 8.69 -14.82
N GLU A 120 16.36 7.65 -15.44
CA GLU A 120 17.29 7.79 -16.57
C GLU A 120 16.65 8.49 -17.77
N ASP A 121 15.36 8.26 -18.05
CA ASP A 121 14.68 8.90 -19.18
C ASP A 121 14.70 10.43 -19.12
N PHE A 122 14.95 11.02 -17.94
CA PHE A 122 15.12 12.47 -17.76
C PHE A 122 16.56 12.98 -17.90
N VAL A 123 17.57 12.12 -17.77
CA VAL A 123 19.00 12.50 -17.73
C VAL A 123 19.76 12.01 -18.98
N GLY A 124 19.33 10.88 -19.56
CA GLY A 124 19.96 10.21 -20.71
C GLY A 124 21.24 9.44 -20.36
N GLY A 125 21.55 8.41 -21.15
CA GLY A 125 22.87 7.74 -21.14
C GLY A 125 23.15 6.72 -20.02
N GLY A 126 22.11 6.16 -19.41
CA GLY A 126 22.23 5.20 -18.30
C GLY A 126 21.99 3.72 -18.68
N PRO A 127 21.68 2.85 -17.70
CA PRO A 127 21.51 1.40 -17.91
C PRO A 127 20.40 1.01 -18.89
N GLY A 128 19.31 1.76 -19.01
CA GLY A 128 18.24 1.61 -20.00
C GLY A 128 18.74 1.77 -21.42
N THR A 129 19.53 2.82 -21.70
CA THR A 129 20.18 2.98 -23.01
C THR A 129 21.19 1.87 -23.30
N ALA A 130 21.89 1.36 -22.28
CA ALA A 130 22.75 0.20 -22.41
C ALA A 130 21.96 -1.09 -22.71
N MET A 131 20.81 -1.31 -22.06
CA MET A 131 19.93 -2.45 -22.33
C MET A 131 19.38 -2.44 -23.76
N VAL A 132 18.98 -1.27 -24.26
CA VAL A 132 18.52 -1.12 -25.65
C VAL A 132 19.66 -1.44 -26.63
N ARG A 133 20.88 -0.96 -26.36
CA ARG A 133 22.06 -1.21 -27.21
C ARG A 133 22.53 -2.66 -27.21
N VAL A 134 22.47 -3.34 -26.06
CA VAL A 134 23.01 -4.70 -25.88
C VAL A 134 21.97 -5.78 -26.18
N PHE A 135 20.71 -5.57 -25.78
CA PHE A 135 19.66 -6.58 -25.82
C PHE A 135 18.48 -6.22 -26.75
N GLY A 136 18.42 -5.01 -27.31
CA GLY A 136 17.30 -4.56 -28.13
C GLY A 136 15.96 -4.43 -27.37
N LEU A 137 15.99 -4.48 -26.03
CA LEU A 137 14.82 -4.38 -25.18
C LEU A 137 14.55 -2.91 -24.83
N THR A 138 13.47 -2.36 -25.40
CA THR A 138 12.98 -1.02 -25.05
C THR A 138 11.87 -1.12 -24.01
N LEU A 139 12.10 -0.57 -22.82
CA LEU A 139 11.07 -0.41 -21.80
C LEU A 139 10.61 1.06 -21.79
N PRO A 140 9.37 1.37 -22.20
CA PRO A 140 8.87 2.73 -22.19
C PRO A 140 8.76 3.30 -20.78
N PHE A 141 8.95 4.61 -20.64
CA PHE A 141 8.76 5.35 -19.39
C PHE A 141 7.44 4.99 -18.68
N THR A 142 6.35 4.88 -19.45
CA THR A 142 5.01 4.56 -18.91
C THR A 142 4.97 3.21 -18.20
N VAL A 143 5.74 2.22 -18.68
CA VAL A 143 5.78 0.87 -18.09
C VAL A 143 6.63 0.86 -16.85
N VAL A 144 7.85 1.39 -16.93
CA VAL A 144 8.78 1.40 -15.78
C VAL A 144 8.24 2.26 -14.64
N ARG A 145 7.57 3.37 -14.95
CA ARG A 145 6.84 4.20 -13.97
C ARG A 145 5.70 3.42 -13.32
N ALA A 146 4.88 2.72 -14.12
CA ALA A 146 3.77 1.93 -13.61
C ALA A 146 4.26 0.79 -12.70
N TRP A 147 5.32 0.09 -13.10
CA TRP A 147 5.97 -0.92 -12.25
C TRP A 147 6.51 -0.32 -10.96
N HIS A 148 7.22 0.80 -11.04
CA HIS A 148 7.79 1.45 -9.86
C HIS A 148 6.72 1.80 -8.81
N THR A 149 5.58 2.35 -9.24
CA THR A 149 4.51 2.77 -8.33
C THR A 149 3.70 1.59 -7.80
N ILE A 150 3.28 0.65 -8.66
CA ILE A 150 2.43 -0.47 -8.21
C ILE A 150 3.20 -1.46 -7.35
N LEU A 151 4.45 -1.76 -7.69
CA LEU A 151 5.28 -2.69 -6.92
C LEU A 151 5.59 -2.11 -5.55
N GLN A 152 5.75 -0.78 -5.42
CA GLN A 152 5.97 -0.12 -4.13
C GLN A 152 4.84 -0.42 -3.14
N ILE A 153 3.59 -0.34 -3.59
CA ILE A 153 2.43 -0.70 -2.78
C ILE A 153 2.43 -2.22 -2.51
N TYR A 154 2.74 -3.00 -3.55
CA TYR A 154 2.59 -4.45 -3.51
C TYR A 154 3.57 -5.14 -2.56
N TRP A 155 4.87 -4.84 -2.63
CA TRP A 155 5.86 -5.47 -1.76
C TRP A 155 5.67 -5.07 -0.29
N PHE A 156 5.31 -3.81 -0.03
CA PHE A 156 4.99 -3.33 1.32
C PHE A 156 3.82 -4.11 1.91
N PHE A 157 2.77 -4.33 1.12
CA PHE A 157 1.63 -5.12 1.54
C PHE A 157 2.00 -6.59 1.81
N MET A 158 2.87 -7.20 0.99
CA MET A 158 3.36 -8.57 1.22
C MET A 158 4.10 -8.72 2.56
N CYS A 159 4.90 -7.71 2.94
CA CYS A 159 5.54 -7.67 4.26
C CYS A 159 4.51 -7.62 5.39
N TRP A 160 3.47 -6.80 5.25
CA TRP A 160 2.41 -6.69 6.26
C TRP A 160 1.60 -7.99 6.43
N VAL A 161 1.24 -8.64 5.32
CA VAL A 161 0.59 -9.95 5.32
C VAL A 161 1.46 -11.01 5.99
N GLY A 162 2.75 -11.06 5.61
CA GLY A 162 3.72 -11.98 6.21
C GLY A 162 3.84 -11.77 7.72
N TYR A 163 3.96 -10.51 8.14
CA TYR A 163 4.08 -10.13 9.54
C TYR A 163 2.86 -10.55 10.37
N THR A 164 1.66 -10.17 9.96
CA THR A 164 0.43 -10.48 10.72
C THR A 164 0.20 -11.99 10.86
N ILE A 165 0.48 -12.78 9.82
CA ILE A 165 0.38 -14.25 9.88
C ILE A 165 1.50 -14.85 10.75
N PHE A 166 2.70 -14.28 10.75
CA PHE A 166 3.82 -14.76 11.56
C PHE A 166 3.54 -14.63 13.07
N PHE A 167 2.89 -13.55 13.49
CA PHE A 167 2.52 -13.31 14.89
C PHE A 167 1.25 -14.02 15.32
N LEU A 168 0.36 -14.41 14.40
CA LEU A 168 -0.93 -15.03 14.71
C LEU A 168 -0.83 -16.24 15.68
N PRO A 169 0.13 -17.17 15.54
CA PRO A 169 0.26 -18.32 16.45
C PRO A 169 0.75 -17.96 17.86
N ARG A 170 1.29 -16.75 18.07
CA ARG A 170 1.63 -16.25 19.41
C ARG A 170 0.40 -15.80 20.18
N LEU A 171 -0.68 -15.43 19.47
CA LEU A 171 -1.89 -14.87 20.05
C LEU A 171 -2.96 -15.94 20.29
N ALA A 172 -3.02 -16.96 19.42
CA ALA A 172 -4.05 -17.99 19.48
C ALA A 172 -3.56 -19.34 18.96
N LYS A 173 -4.25 -20.41 19.38
CA LYS A 173 -4.00 -21.77 18.88
C LYS A 173 -4.29 -21.84 17.39
N VAL A 174 -3.35 -22.40 16.63
CA VAL A 174 -3.45 -22.53 15.17
C VAL A 174 -4.67 -23.37 14.76
N PRO A 175 -5.60 -22.84 13.95
CA PRO A 175 -6.73 -23.60 13.42
C PRO A 175 -6.32 -24.71 12.44
N ARG A 176 -7.13 -25.76 12.31
CA ARG A 176 -6.89 -26.82 11.31
C ARG A 176 -6.96 -26.26 9.89
N GLY A 177 -5.99 -26.62 9.03
CA GLY A 177 -5.94 -26.18 7.64
C GLY A 177 -5.35 -24.78 7.42
N GLN A 178 -4.84 -24.10 8.47
CA GLN A 178 -4.27 -22.75 8.33
C GLN A 178 -3.08 -22.71 7.36
N LEU A 179 -2.21 -23.74 7.40
CA LEU A 179 -1.06 -23.84 6.50
C LEU A 179 -1.47 -23.85 5.01
N PHE A 180 -2.55 -24.58 4.69
CA PHE A 180 -3.08 -24.61 3.33
C PHE A 180 -3.56 -23.24 2.89
N LEU A 181 -4.32 -22.52 3.72
CA LEU A 181 -4.80 -21.18 3.40
C LEU A 181 -3.66 -20.17 3.22
N ILE A 182 -2.62 -20.25 4.04
CA ILE A 182 -1.42 -19.39 3.91
C ILE A 182 -0.72 -19.66 2.57
N ASN A 183 -0.57 -20.94 2.19
CA ASN A 183 0.04 -21.31 0.91
C ASN A 183 -0.83 -20.90 -0.27
N LEU A 184 -2.15 -21.06 -0.18
CA LEU A 184 -3.10 -20.61 -1.20
C LEU A 184 -3.03 -19.09 -1.38
N LEU A 185 -3.04 -18.35 -0.28
CA LEU A 185 -2.88 -16.89 -0.29
C LEU A 185 -1.58 -16.50 -0.99
N PHE A 186 -0.46 -17.12 -0.62
CA PHE A 186 0.83 -16.85 -1.26
C PHE A 186 0.78 -17.09 -2.77
N THR A 187 0.21 -18.22 -3.20
CA THR A 187 0.08 -18.54 -4.63
C THR A 187 -0.74 -17.49 -5.37
N ILE A 188 -1.87 -17.05 -4.81
CA ILE A 188 -2.69 -15.99 -5.41
C ILE A 188 -1.88 -14.68 -5.53
N CYS A 189 -1.13 -14.31 -4.49
CA CYS A 189 -0.29 -13.12 -4.51
C CYS A 189 0.82 -13.21 -5.57
N VAL A 190 1.50 -14.35 -5.70
CA VAL A 190 2.52 -14.52 -6.74
C VAL A 190 1.90 -14.39 -8.14
N VAL A 191 0.73 -14.99 -8.36
CA VAL A 191 -0.01 -14.90 -9.62
C VAL A 191 -0.40 -13.46 -9.93
N VAL A 192 -0.89 -12.70 -8.95
CA VAL A 192 -1.23 -11.28 -9.11
C VAL A 192 0.01 -10.42 -9.37
N GLY A 193 1.12 -10.64 -8.65
CA GLY A 193 2.36 -9.91 -8.87
C GLY A 193 2.96 -10.18 -10.26
N ALA A 194 2.91 -11.43 -10.73
CA ALA A 194 3.29 -11.76 -12.11
C ALA A 194 2.34 -11.10 -13.12
N GLY A 195 1.03 -11.12 -12.86
CA GLY A 195 0.03 -10.41 -13.65
C GLY A 195 0.27 -8.90 -13.71
N ALA A 196 0.75 -8.28 -12.63
CA ALA A 196 1.16 -6.88 -12.60
C ALA A 196 2.33 -6.62 -13.56
N LEU A 197 3.39 -7.42 -13.45
CA LEU A 197 4.59 -7.25 -14.26
C LEU A 197 4.30 -7.44 -15.74
N PHE A 198 3.74 -8.60 -16.10
CA PHE A 198 3.51 -8.96 -17.49
C PHE A 198 2.30 -8.22 -18.08
N GLY A 199 1.20 -8.12 -17.35
CA GLY A 199 -0.02 -7.48 -17.81
C GLY A 199 0.21 -6.01 -18.18
N ILE A 200 0.86 -5.24 -17.30
CA ILE A 200 1.15 -3.82 -17.58
C ILE A 200 2.02 -3.68 -18.82
N TYR A 201 3.08 -4.49 -18.95
CA TYR A 201 3.96 -4.46 -20.11
C TYR A 201 3.21 -4.79 -21.41
N PHE A 202 2.51 -5.93 -21.47
CA PHE A 202 1.79 -6.33 -22.69
C PHE A 202 0.63 -5.39 -23.03
N GLY A 203 -0.04 -4.84 -22.02
CA GLY A 203 -1.11 -3.86 -22.19
C GLY A 203 -0.60 -2.55 -22.78
N GLN A 204 0.46 -1.97 -22.22
CA GLN A 204 0.98 -0.68 -22.68
C GLN A 204 1.76 -0.76 -23.99
N MET A 205 2.40 -1.90 -24.28
CA MET A 205 3.08 -2.12 -25.56
C MET A 205 2.11 -2.37 -26.73
N GLY A 206 0.79 -2.46 -26.46
CA GLY A 206 -0.21 -2.70 -27.50
C GLY A 206 -0.23 -4.14 -28.03
N TYR A 207 0.32 -5.11 -27.28
CA TYR A 207 0.29 -6.53 -27.65
C TYR A 207 -1.07 -7.19 -27.33
N LEU A 208 -1.90 -6.54 -26.52
CA LEU A 208 -3.26 -6.97 -26.19
C LEU A 208 -4.29 -6.10 -26.91
N SER A 209 -5.45 -6.67 -27.26
CA SER A 209 -6.60 -5.88 -27.70
C SER A 209 -7.13 -5.00 -26.56
N ASP A 210 -7.86 -3.93 -26.86
CA ASP A 210 -8.38 -2.98 -25.85
C ASP A 210 -9.18 -3.67 -24.73
N THR A 211 -10.02 -4.64 -25.09
CA THR A 211 -10.79 -5.42 -24.11
C THR A 211 -9.90 -6.33 -23.27
N ALA A 212 -8.91 -6.98 -23.89
CA ALA A 212 -7.96 -7.82 -23.15
C ALA A 212 -7.04 -6.97 -22.26
N ALA A 213 -6.63 -5.78 -22.69
CA ALA A 213 -5.83 -4.84 -21.92
C ALA A 213 -6.58 -4.33 -20.68
N TYR A 214 -7.87 -4.01 -20.80
CA TYR A 214 -8.70 -3.61 -19.65
C TYR A 214 -8.79 -4.71 -18.58
N TRP A 215 -8.89 -5.98 -18.99
CA TRP A 215 -9.05 -7.11 -18.07
C TRP A 215 -7.73 -7.65 -17.52
N PHE A 216 -6.73 -7.84 -18.37
CA PHE A 216 -5.47 -8.53 -18.05
C PHE A 216 -4.22 -7.64 -18.23
N GLY A 217 -4.36 -6.46 -18.81
CA GLY A 217 -3.27 -5.53 -19.10
C GLY A 217 -3.18 -4.38 -18.09
N SER A 218 -3.21 -3.15 -18.60
CA SER A 218 -3.19 -1.90 -17.81
C SER A 218 -4.49 -1.09 -17.99
N GLN A 219 -4.97 -0.50 -16.89
CA GLN A 219 -6.14 0.40 -16.89
C GLN A 219 -5.77 1.88 -17.12
N GLY A 220 -4.49 2.24 -17.05
CA GLY A 220 -4.00 3.60 -17.27
C GLY A 220 -4.28 4.59 -16.13
N TRP A 221 -4.70 4.10 -14.95
CA TRP A 221 -4.83 4.92 -13.74
C TRP A 221 -3.64 4.71 -12.84
N GLU A 222 -2.92 5.78 -12.52
CA GLU A 222 -1.79 5.70 -11.60
C GLU A 222 -2.24 5.14 -10.24
N PHE A 223 -1.42 4.29 -9.64
CA PHE A 223 -1.73 3.48 -8.43
C PHE A 223 -2.79 2.38 -8.61
N MET A 224 -3.59 2.40 -9.68
CA MET A 224 -4.57 1.37 -10.05
C MET A 224 -4.33 0.86 -11.47
N GLU A 225 -3.06 0.61 -11.79
CA GLU A 225 -2.63 0.25 -13.14
C GLU A 225 -3.05 -1.18 -13.53
N LEU A 226 -3.32 -2.06 -12.57
CA LEU A 226 -3.65 -3.47 -12.82
C LEU A 226 -4.95 -3.64 -13.62
N GLY A 227 -4.95 -4.59 -14.56
CA GLY A 227 -6.18 -5.07 -15.20
C GLY A 227 -7.25 -5.53 -14.20
N ARG A 228 -8.52 -5.47 -14.63
CA ARG A 228 -9.69 -5.74 -13.77
C ARG A 228 -9.68 -7.14 -13.15
N PHE A 229 -9.20 -8.14 -13.88
CA PHE A 229 -9.07 -9.51 -13.38
C PHE A 229 -8.09 -9.59 -12.20
N TRP A 230 -6.93 -8.94 -12.33
CA TRP A 230 -5.92 -8.91 -11.29
C TRP A 230 -6.40 -8.15 -10.06
N HIS A 231 -7.16 -7.07 -10.22
CA HIS A 231 -7.82 -6.37 -9.11
C HIS A 231 -8.79 -7.29 -8.34
N ILE A 232 -9.59 -8.09 -9.03
CA ILE A 232 -10.52 -9.04 -8.39
C ILE A 232 -9.75 -10.12 -7.63
N LEU A 233 -8.69 -10.68 -8.21
CA LEU A 233 -7.83 -11.65 -7.51
C LEU A 233 -7.12 -11.04 -6.30
N MET A 234 -6.66 -9.79 -6.41
CA MET A 234 -6.07 -9.05 -5.31
C MET A 234 -7.10 -8.85 -4.18
N LEU A 235 -8.32 -8.45 -4.52
CA LEU A 235 -9.41 -8.36 -3.54
C LEU A 235 -9.71 -9.70 -2.87
N ALA A 236 -9.78 -10.78 -3.66
CA ALA A 236 -9.95 -12.13 -3.12
C ALA A 236 -8.80 -12.51 -2.16
N SER A 237 -7.57 -12.08 -2.45
CA SER A 237 -6.41 -12.29 -1.57
C SER A 237 -6.55 -11.52 -0.25
N PHE A 238 -7.02 -10.26 -0.27
CA PHE A 238 -7.30 -9.50 0.95
C PHE A 238 -8.39 -10.15 1.80
N VAL A 239 -9.49 -10.57 1.18
CA VAL A 239 -10.59 -11.25 1.87
C VAL A 239 -10.11 -12.57 2.49
N LEU A 240 -9.30 -13.34 1.76
CA LEU A 240 -8.72 -14.58 2.28
C LEU A 240 -7.76 -14.29 3.44
N TRP A 241 -6.94 -13.25 3.37
CA TRP A 241 -6.05 -12.84 4.44
C TRP A 241 -6.81 -12.44 5.70
N ILE A 242 -7.85 -11.61 5.59
CA ILE A 242 -8.73 -11.26 6.71
C ILE A 242 -9.37 -12.52 7.30
N ALA A 243 -9.84 -13.45 6.46
CA ALA A 243 -10.41 -14.71 6.91
C ALA A 243 -9.38 -15.58 7.68
N ILE A 244 -8.12 -15.61 7.25
CA ILE A 244 -7.02 -16.30 7.94
C ILE A 244 -6.80 -15.71 9.33
N ILE A 245 -6.72 -14.38 9.44
CA ILE A 245 -6.55 -13.68 10.74
C ILE A 245 -7.78 -13.93 11.62
N TYR A 246 -8.98 -13.68 11.10
CA TYR A 246 -10.24 -13.87 11.82
C TYR A 246 -10.35 -15.28 12.41
N ARG A 247 -10.02 -16.33 11.63
CA ARG A 247 -10.03 -17.71 12.12
C ARG A 247 -9.08 -17.94 13.29
N GLY A 248 -7.94 -17.26 13.31
CA GLY A 248 -6.99 -17.34 14.42
C GLY A 248 -7.46 -16.58 15.66
N VAL A 249 -7.96 -15.35 15.50
CA VAL A 249 -8.28 -14.46 16.63
C VAL A 249 -9.72 -14.67 17.17
N ARG A 250 -10.64 -15.25 16.37
CA ARG A 250 -12.05 -15.48 16.76
C ARG A 250 -12.24 -16.12 18.14
N PRO A 251 -11.50 -17.18 18.55
CA PRO A 251 -11.68 -17.79 19.87
C PRO A 251 -11.34 -16.86 21.04
N TRP A 252 -10.62 -15.78 20.75
CA TRP A 252 -10.09 -14.86 21.74
C TRP A 252 -10.92 -13.57 21.85
N ILE A 253 -11.60 -13.14 20.79
CA ILE A 253 -12.42 -11.90 20.79
C ILE A 253 -13.69 -12.11 21.62
N THR A 254 -13.79 -11.37 22.72
CA THR A 254 -14.95 -11.28 23.61
C THR A 254 -15.30 -9.80 23.85
N LYS A 255 -16.52 -9.51 24.37
CA LYS A 255 -16.94 -8.13 24.69
C LYS A 255 -16.02 -7.43 25.68
N GLN A 256 -15.27 -8.16 26.50
CA GLN A 256 -14.40 -7.61 27.55
C GLN A 256 -12.99 -7.26 27.06
N ASN A 257 -12.50 -7.88 25.97
CA ASN A 257 -11.14 -7.69 25.45
C ASN A 257 -11.11 -7.14 24.02
N MET A 258 -12.18 -6.47 23.59
CA MET A 258 -12.31 -5.89 22.25
C MET A 258 -11.26 -4.81 21.94
N TRP A 259 -10.67 -4.18 22.97
CA TRP A 259 -9.70 -3.07 22.82
C TRP A 259 -8.24 -3.48 23.05
N SER A 260 -7.96 -4.77 23.10
CA SER A 260 -6.65 -5.31 23.43
C SER A 260 -5.78 -5.54 22.19
N VAL A 261 -4.45 -5.61 22.37
CA VAL A 261 -3.46 -5.68 21.27
C VAL A 261 -3.80 -6.70 20.16
N PRO A 262 -4.28 -7.93 20.44
CA PRO A 262 -4.67 -8.89 19.40
C PRO A 262 -5.93 -8.49 18.61
N ALA A 263 -6.87 -7.77 19.23
CA ALA A 263 -8.04 -7.22 18.53
C ALA A 263 -7.62 -6.07 17.58
N TRP A 264 -6.63 -5.27 17.98
CA TRP A 264 -6.05 -4.24 17.11
C TRP A 264 -5.34 -4.84 15.89
N LEU A 265 -4.71 -6.02 16.00
CA LEU A 265 -4.17 -6.74 14.84
C LEU A 265 -5.25 -7.17 13.85
N PHE A 266 -6.46 -7.47 14.31
CA PHE A 266 -7.60 -7.73 13.44
C PHE A 266 -8.15 -6.43 12.84
N TYR A 267 -8.27 -5.35 13.62
CA TYR A 267 -8.72 -4.05 13.10
C TYR A 267 -7.76 -3.44 12.08
N GLY A 268 -6.44 -3.57 12.29
CA GLY A 268 -5.42 -3.14 11.33
C GLY A 268 -5.28 -4.03 10.09
N SER A 269 -6.14 -5.04 9.95
CA SER A 269 -6.23 -5.87 8.74
C SER A 269 -7.38 -5.50 7.80
N GLY A 270 -8.23 -4.55 8.19
CA GLY A 270 -9.34 -4.01 7.39
C GLY A 270 -9.15 -2.56 6.97
#